data_AF-A0A258R4U5-F1
#
_entry.id   AF-A0A258R4U5-F1
#
_cell.length_a   1.000
_cell.length_b   1.000
_cell.length_c   1.000
_cell.angle_alpha   90.00
_cell.angle_beta   90.00
_cell.angle_gamma   90.00
#
_symmetry.space_group_name_H-M   'P 1'
#
loop_
_entity.id
_entity.type
_entity.pdbx_description
1 polymer ?
#
loop_
_entity_poly.entity_id
_entity_poly.type
_entity_poly.pdbx_seq_one_letter_code
_entity_poly.pdbx_strand_id
1 'polypeptide(L)'
;MITTDTTKRAAIQSPAVQCHVTVFTTTNPKSLGKTFKLGMKGLEKSTAGHMRDGTFQVRCSSTAPELVALLSSVNTDQALSASLPINLSTSGQIVTKDAAESRPGALSRSKDCFAFAVGQPCLITLDYDPKDETLSRHQLWARLQDVCPAVAGSLAVWWCSGSSHIYNGDTEFQGLRGQRIYLIAADGGDIVRFGEVLAKRLWLNGHGRIEISASGAKLDRGLFDAAMFQPARLDFIGGSVCHPPLSQRRGAPVILSDGAWLDTKVAMPDLTATEEARYLAAIDDAKAAAEPAAAAARKSWVANRIEGDVARLVAAGCPADQARERVERTLNSALAGTLMGDFEITLQDGKVVTIGEVLDNRERYHGALCLDPLNPSHRGGAADGKLYLFGAVPTIYSFDDGGVVYRLRRQPMRLYLLPGCKAELASAIVQWLSGEPDVFTRGGVLVQVAEGGVRTVRKHRLSHLVGSRVALYRRSDKGQDVPVDIPSDVIDQVAELVGG
;
A
#
# COMPACT_ATOMS: atom_id res chain seq x y z
N MET A 1 -45.68 -63.32 -25.67
CA MET A 1 -45.66 -62.10 -24.83
C MET A 1 -44.81 -62.38 -23.61
N ILE A 2 -43.52 -62.04 -23.66
CA ILE A 2 -42.68 -61.89 -22.47
C ILE A 2 -41.88 -60.62 -22.75
N THR A 3 -42.28 -59.57 -22.05
CA THR A 3 -41.80 -58.20 -22.19
C THR A 3 -40.40 -58.06 -21.60
N THR A 4 -39.51 -57.47 -22.39
CA THR A 4 -38.18 -57.00 -22.02
C THR A 4 -38.27 -55.82 -21.06
N ASP A 5 -37.82 -55.98 -19.82
CA ASP A 5 -37.70 -54.88 -18.86
C ASP A 5 -36.29 -54.28 -18.93
N THR A 6 -36.15 -53.26 -19.78
CA THR A 6 -34.97 -52.39 -19.87
C THR A 6 -35.07 -51.31 -18.81
N THR A 7 -34.52 -51.57 -17.62
CA THR A 7 -34.31 -50.56 -16.59
C THR A 7 -33.22 -49.59 -17.04
N LYS A 8 -33.62 -48.44 -17.60
CA LYS A 8 -32.76 -47.25 -17.75
C LYS A 8 -32.27 -46.83 -16.36
N ARG A 9 -31.04 -47.18 -16.00
CA ARG A 9 -30.30 -46.48 -14.94
C ARG A 9 -30.11 -45.03 -15.41
N ALA A 10 -30.82 -44.10 -14.79
CA ALA A 10 -30.53 -42.69 -14.88
C ALA A 10 -29.07 -42.49 -14.44
N ALA A 11 -28.22 -42.08 -15.38
CA ALA A 11 -26.88 -41.62 -15.05
C ALA A 11 -27.04 -40.42 -14.11
N ILE A 12 -26.62 -40.57 -12.87
CA ILE A 12 -26.45 -39.46 -11.94
C ILE A 12 -25.35 -38.60 -12.57
N GLN A 13 -25.73 -37.52 -13.25
CA GLN A 13 -24.79 -36.49 -13.68
C GLN A 13 -24.11 -35.98 -12.41
N SER A 14 -22.79 -36.16 -12.32
CA SER A 14 -21.97 -35.45 -11.35
C SER A 14 -22.35 -33.97 -11.41
N PRO A 15 -22.52 -33.28 -10.26
CA PRO A 15 -22.85 -31.86 -10.29
C PRO A 15 -21.81 -31.14 -11.13
N ALA A 16 -22.28 -30.30 -12.07
CA ALA A 16 -21.41 -29.47 -12.88
C ALA A 16 -20.47 -28.71 -11.94
N VAL A 17 -19.17 -28.75 -12.19
CA VAL A 17 -18.21 -28.04 -11.35
C VAL A 17 -18.55 -26.55 -11.43
N GLN A 18 -18.56 -25.84 -10.31
CA GLN A 18 -18.92 -24.42 -10.25
C GLN A 18 -17.80 -23.56 -9.67
N CYS A 19 -17.61 -22.38 -10.23
CA CYS A 19 -16.78 -21.33 -9.64
C CYS A 19 -17.65 -20.52 -8.66
N HIS A 20 -17.18 -20.36 -7.43
CA HIS A 20 -17.87 -19.57 -6.41
C HIS A 20 -17.20 -18.21 -6.22
N VAL A 21 -17.99 -17.19 -5.92
CA VAL A 21 -17.52 -15.84 -5.58
C VAL A 21 -18.34 -15.28 -4.44
N THR A 22 -17.75 -14.39 -3.65
CA THR A 22 -18.47 -13.68 -2.59
C THR A 22 -18.93 -12.32 -3.10
N VAL A 23 -20.24 -12.05 -3.04
CA VAL A 23 -20.82 -10.73 -3.26
C VAL A 23 -20.99 -10.05 -1.90
N PHE A 24 -20.31 -8.93 -1.71
CA PHE A 24 -20.46 -8.06 -0.55
C PHE A 24 -21.49 -6.98 -0.86
N THR A 25 -22.40 -6.69 0.07
CA THR A 25 -23.37 -5.58 -0.03
C THR A 25 -23.19 -4.66 1.17
N THR A 26 -22.89 -3.38 0.93
CA THR A 26 -22.68 -2.40 2.00
C THR A 26 -24.00 -1.87 2.55
N THR A 27 -24.06 -1.67 3.85
CA THR A 27 -25.09 -0.84 4.49
C THR A 27 -24.50 0.45 5.06
N ASN A 28 -23.19 0.44 5.36
CA ASN A 28 -22.44 1.59 5.79
C ASN A 28 -21.01 1.54 5.22
N PRO A 29 -20.65 2.42 4.27
CA PRO A 29 -21.46 3.48 3.64
C PRO A 29 -22.61 2.97 2.77
N LYS A 30 -23.43 3.87 2.21
CA LYS A 30 -24.59 3.52 1.34
C LYS A 30 -24.22 3.02 -0.07
N SER A 31 -22.98 3.23 -0.51
CA SER A 31 -22.45 2.76 -1.80
C SER A 31 -20.99 2.38 -1.63
N LEU A 32 -20.42 1.56 -2.52
CA LEU A 32 -19.01 1.19 -2.51
C LEU A 32 -18.23 1.77 -3.70
N GLY A 33 -18.94 2.11 -4.78
CA GLY A 33 -18.35 2.67 -5.99
C GLY A 33 -17.95 4.13 -5.88
N LYS A 34 -17.62 4.71 -7.05
CA LYS A 34 -17.38 6.14 -7.19
C LYS A 34 -18.73 6.87 -7.31
N THR A 35 -18.75 8.12 -6.88
CA THR A 35 -19.89 9.03 -7.05
C THR A 35 -19.47 10.18 -7.95
N PHE A 36 -20.30 10.49 -8.94
CA PHE A 36 -20.10 11.59 -9.87
C PHE A 36 -21.21 12.64 -9.71
N LYS A 37 -20.80 13.90 -9.72
CA LYS A 37 -21.70 15.07 -9.73
C LYS A 37 -21.11 16.19 -10.59
N LEU A 38 -21.95 17.10 -11.07
CA LEU A 38 -21.48 18.34 -11.69
C LEU A 38 -21.26 19.39 -10.61
N GLY A 39 -20.04 19.90 -10.52
CA GLY A 39 -19.69 21.05 -9.70
C GLY A 39 -19.36 22.27 -10.55
N MET A 40 -18.91 23.34 -9.89
CA MET A 40 -18.62 24.63 -10.57
C MET A 40 -17.52 24.53 -11.63
N LYS A 41 -16.62 23.55 -11.49
CA LYS A 41 -15.48 23.32 -12.39
C LYS A 41 -15.70 22.15 -13.36
N GLY A 42 -16.91 21.60 -13.44
CA GLY A 42 -17.25 20.46 -14.29
C GLY A 42 -17.47 19.17 -13.50
N LEU A 43 -17.04 18.03 -14.06
CA LEU A 43 -17.27 16.71 -13.46
C LEU A 43 -16.43 16.53 -12.18
N GLU A 44 -17.10 16.39 -11.05
CA GLU A 44 -16.48 16.06 -9.77
C GLU A 44 -16.70 14.58 -9.44
N LYS A 45 -15.66 13.94 -8.91
CA LYS A 45 -15.62 12.53 -8.54
C LYS A 45 -15.27 12.40 -7.06
N SER A 46 -16.05 11.63 -6.32
CA SER A 46 -15.69 11.17 -4.98
C SER A 46 -15.71 9.64 -4.91
N THR A 47 -15.00 9.08 -3.94
CA THR A 47 -15.00 7.64 -3.67
C THR A 47 -15.83 7.39 -2.41
N ALA A 48 -16.58 6.29 -2.37
CA ALA A 48 -17.20 5.87 -1.13
C ALA A 48 -16.15 5.56 -0.05
N GLY A 49 -16.54 5.72 1.21
CA GLY A 49 -15.73 5.28 2.35
C GLY A 49 -15.57 3.76 2.41
N HIS A 50 -14.76 3.28 3.36
CA HIS A 50 -14.61 1.85 3.59
C HIS A 50 -15.91 1.21 4.11
N MET A 51 -16.22 0.01 3.63
CA MET A 51 -17.28 -0.84 4.18
C MET A 51 -17.03 -1.10 5.68
N ARG A 52 -17.90 -0.55 6.52
CA ARG A 52 -17.92 -0.74 7.97
C ARG A 52 -18.94 -1.80 8.38
N ASP A 53 -20.09 -1.80 7.71
CA ASP A 53 -21.20 -2.71 7.96
C ASP A 53 -21.82 -3.16 6.63
N GLY A 54 -22.31 -4.39 6.61
CA GLY A 54 -23.09 -4.92 5.49
C GLY A 54 -23.26 -6.43 5.56
N THR A 55 -23.47 -7.05 4.41
CA THR A 55 -23.66 -8.50 4.29
C THR A 55 -22.76 -9.08 3.22
N PHE A 56 -22.60 -10.39 3.25
CA PHE A 56 -22.02 -11.16 2.16
C PHE A 56 -22.95 -12.28 1.73
N GLN A 57 -22.80 -12.70 0.48
CA GLN A 57 -23.46 -13.87 -0.09
C GLN A 57 -22.55 -14.55 -1.10
N VAL A 58 -22.39 -15.86 -0.98
CA VAL A 58 -21.68 -16.68 -1.95
C VAL A 58 -22.62 -16.97 -3.13
N ARG A 59 -22.15 -16.67 -4.33
CA ARG A 59 -22.81 -16.94 -5.61
C ARG A 59 -21.91 -17.86 -6.43
N CYS A 60 -22.48 -18.51 -7.43
CA CYS A 60 -21.73 -19.39 -8.32
C CYS A 60 -22.01 -19.08 -9.79
N SER A 61 -21.06 -19.44 -10.63
CA SER A 61 -21.20 -19.52 -12.08
C SER A 61 -20.38 -20.69 -12.63
N SER A 62 -20.86 -21.28 -13.72
CA SER A 62 -20.25 -22.46 -14.35
C SER A 62 -19.88 -22.19 -15.80
N THR A 63 -20.52 -21.20 -16.44
CA THR A 63 -20.38 -20.86 -17.87
C THR A 63 -20.10 -19.37 -18.08
N ALA A 64 -19.60 -18.99 -19.27
CA ALA A 64 -19.36 -17.59 -19.59
C ALA A 64 -20.64 -16.74 -19.53
N PRO A 65 -21.81 -17.19 -20.06
CA PRO A 65 -23.07 -16.47 -19.91
C PRO A 65 -23.52 -16.29 -18.45
N GLU A 66 -23.33 -17.30 -17.60
CA GLU A 66 -23.64 -17.18 -16.16
C GLU A 66 -22.73 -16.15 -15.46
N LEU A 67 -21.44 -16.11 -15.82
CA LEU A 67 -20.51 -15.10 -15.31
C LEU A 67 -20.91 -13.69 -15.79
N VAL A 68 -21.29 -13.53 -17.06
CA VAL A 68 -21.81 -12.25 -17.58
C VAL A 68 -23.06 -11.82 -16.82
N ALA A 69 -23.99 -12.73 -16.56
CA ALA A 69 -25.21 -12.44 -15.80
C ALA A 69 -24.88 -12.01 -14.35
N LEU A 70 -23.95 -12.72 -13.70
CA LEU A 70 -23.48 -12.38 -12.37
C LEU A 70 -22.83 -10.99 -12.33
N LEU A 71 -21.88 -10.70 -13.22
CA LEU A 71 -21.20 -9.40 -13.32
C LEU A 71 -22.17 -8.25 -13.62
N SER A 72 -23.21 -8.51 -14.41
CA SER A 72 -24.26 -7.53 -14.73
C SER A 72 -25.19 -7.25 -13.55
N SER A 73 -25.31 -8.18 -12.60
CA SER A 73 -26.19 -8.05 -11.43
C SER A 73 -25.59 -7.25 -10.27
N VAL A 74 -24.28 -6.98 -10.31
CA VAL A 74 -23.57 -6.27 -9.23
C VAL A 74 -23.94 -4.78 -9.26
N ASN A 75 -24.50 -4.29 -8.16
CA ASN A 75 -24.96 -2.90 -8.02
C ASN A 75 -23.91 -1.98 -7.37
N THR A 76 -24.20 -0.68 -7.33
CA THR A 76 -23.27 0.37 -6.83
C THR A 76 -22.95 0.27 -5.33
N ASP A 77 -23.75 -0.46 -4.58
CA ASP A 77 -23.58 -0.84 -3.17
C ASP A 77 -22.94 -2.22 -2.99
N GLN A 78 -22.54 -2.86 -4.08
CA GLN A 78 -21.97 -4.19 -4.08
C GLN A 78 -20.55 -4.24 -4.64
N ALA A 79 -19.79 -5.23 -4.16
CA ALA A 79 -18.47 -5.56 -4.66
C ALA A 79 -18.30 -7.08 -4.70
N LEU A 80 -17.47 -7.57 -5.62
CA LEU A 80 -17.13 -8.99 -5.72
C LEU A 80 -15.84 -9.29 -4.99
N SER A 81 -15.67 -10.53 -4.54
CA SER A 81 -14.39 -11.09 -4.15
C SER A 81 -14.28 -12.52 -4.65
N ALA A 82 -13.11 -12.88 -5.16
CA ALA A 82 -12.77 -14.26 -5.46
C ALA A 82 -12.57 -15.11 -4.19
N SER A 83 -12.39 -14.48 -3.01
CA SER A 83 -12.24 -15.21 -1.76
C SER A 83 -13.59 -15.67 -1.21
N LEU A 84 -13.59 -16.84 -0.57
CA LEU A 84 -14.74 -17.45 0.09
C LEU A 84 -14.58 -17.41 1.62
N PRO A 85 -15.70 -17.41 2.38
CA PRO A 85 -15.66 -17.54 3.84
C PRO A 85 -14.97 -18.84 4.28
N ILE A 86 -13.97 -18.73 5.15
CA ILE A 86 -13.22 -19.88 5.68
C ILE A 86 -14.13 -20.79 6.52
N ASN A 87 -15.12 -20.21 7.19
CA ASN A 87 -16.10 -20.95 7.99
C ASN A 87 -17.19 -21.64 7.14
N LEU A 88 -17.07 -21.63 5.80
CA LEU A 88 -17.97 -22.27 4.84
C LEU A 88 -19.41 -21.72 4.82
N SER A 89 -19.67 -20.61 5.51
CA SER A 89 -20.97 -19.94 5.43
C SER A 89 -21.23 -19.40 4.02
N THR A 90 -22.47 -19.50 3.55
CA THR A 90 -22.85 -19.01 2.21
C THR A 90 -23.48 -17.63 2.24
N SER A 91 -23.82 -17.12 3.43
CA SER A 91 -24.24 -15.74 3.65
C SER A 91 -24.04 -15.35 5.12
N GLY A 92 -24.02 -14.04 5.38
CA GLY A 92 -23.88 -13.53 6.74
C GLY A 92 -23.59 -12.04 6.80
N GLN A 93 -23.26 -11.56 8.01
CA GLN A 93 -22.96 -10.16 8.29
C GLN A 93 -21.46 -9.88 8.09
N ILE A 94 -21.15 -8.68 7.60
CA ILE A 94 -19.79 -8.14 7.48
C ILE A 94 -19.65 -6.91 8.35
N VAL A 95 -18.58 -6.88 9.14
CA VAL A 95 -18.27 -5.79 10.07
C VAL A 95 -16.78 -5.46 10.04
N THR A 96 -16.37 -4.34 10.66
CA THR A 96 -14.95 -4.06 10.90
C THR A 96 -14.34 -5.10 11.85
N LYS A 97 -13.01 -5.28 11.83
CA LYS A 97 -12.33 -6.25 12.69
C LYS A 97 -12.61 -6.00 14.17
N ASP A 98 -12.55 -4.74 14.61
CA ASP A 98 -12.84 -4.34 15.99
C ASP A 98 -14.30 -4.61 16.37
N ALA A 99 -15.24 -4.41 15.44
CA ALA A 99 -16.66 -4.67 15.70
C ALA A 99 -17.00 -6.17 15.77
N ALA A 100 -16.19 -7.04 15.15
CA ALA A 100 -16.43 -8.49 15.16
C ALA A 100 -16.35 -9.08 16.57
N GLU A 101 -15.52 -8.51 17.47
CA GLU A 101 -15.39 -8.95 18.86
C GLU A 101 -16.70 -8.86 19.65
N SER A 102 -17.55 -7.90 19.29
CA SER A 102 -18.84 -7.66 19.96
C SER A 102 -20.06 -8.18 19.18
N ARG A 103 -19.84 -8.85 18.03
CA ARG A 103 -20.90 -9.33 17.13
C ARG A 103 -20.66 -10.80 16.73
N PRO A 104 -21.04 -11.76 17.58
CA PRO A 104 -20.86 -13.18 17.31
C PRO A 104 -21.46 -13.60 15.96
N GLY A 105 -20.68 -14.36 15.17
CA GLY A 105 -21.09 -14.85 13.86
C GLY A 105 -20.93 -13.85 12.70
N ALA A 106 -20.63 -12.58 12.98
CA ALA A 106 -20.24 -11.64 11.93
C ALA A 106 -18.80 -11.89 11.49
N LEU A 107 -18.53 -11.75 10.19
CA LEU A 107 -17.18 -11.87 9.64
C LEU A 107 -16.57 -10.50 9.41
N SER A 108 -15.25 -10.41 9.54
CA SER A 108 -14.50 -9.23 9.11
C SER A 108 -13.96 -9.45 7.70
N ARG A 109 -13.85 -8.38 6.90
CA ARG A 109 -13.20 -8.45 5.59
C ARG A 109 -11.67 -8.53 5.77
N SER A 110 -11.19 -9.70 6.17
CA SER A 110 -9.79 -9.97 6.45
C SER A 110 -9.39 -11.36 5.96
N LYS A 111 -8.08 -11.58 5.83
CA LYS A 111 -7.49 -12.89 5.54
C LYS A 111 -7.78 -13.95 6.61
N ASP A 112 -8.20 -13.53 7.80
CA ASP A 112 -8.55 -14.42 8.91
C ASP A 112 -9.96 -15.02 8.72
N CYS A 113 -10.80 -14.39 7.89
CA CYS A 113 -12.18 -14.84 7.62
C CYS A 113 -12.41 -15.28 6.18
N PHE A 114 -11.58 -14.85 5.22
CA PHE A 114 -11.74 -15.11 3.80
C PHE A 114 -10.44 -15.59 3.15
N ALA A 115 -10.53 -16.61 2.30
CA ALA A 115 -9.39 -17.19 1.58
C ALA A 115 -9.76 -17.62 0.16
N PHE A 116 -8.78 -17.84 -0.71
CA PHE A 116 -8.99 -18.57 -1.95
C PHE A 116 -9.20 -20.05 -1.65
N ALA A 117 -10.17 -20.69 -2.31
CA ALA A 117 -10.52 -22.08 -2.05
C ALA A 117 -9.52 -23.04 -2.71
N VAL A 118 -8.74 -23.75 -1.89
CA VAL A 118 -7.75 -24.73 -2.36
C VAL A 118 -8.45 -25.94 -2.97
N GLY A 119 -8.00 -26.39 -4.15
CA GLY A 119 -8.57 -27.54 -4.87
C GLY A 119 -9.92 -27.26 -5.50
N GLN A 120 -10.39 -26.01 -5.50
CA GLN A 120 -11.65 -25.59 -6.10
C GLN A 120 -11.43 -24.50 -7.14
N PRO A 121 -12.31 -24.37 -8.14
CA PRO A 121 -12.20 -23.31 -9.13
C PRO A 121 -12.36 -21.93 -8.49
N CYS A 122 -11.62 -20.96 -9.01
CA CYS A 122 -11.56 -19.62 -8.43
C CYS A 122 -11.57 -18.55 -9.52
N LEU A 123 -12.33 -17.47 -9.29
CA LEU A 123 -12.31 -16.31 -10.16
C LEU A 123 -10.93 -15.65 -10.08
N ILE A 124 -10.31 -15.40 -11.22
CA ILE A 124 -9.18 -14.48 -11.36
C ILE A 124 -9.74 -13.14 -11.81
N THR A 125 -9.41 -12.08 -11.10
CA THR A 125 -9.75 -10.71 -11.49
C THR A 125 -8.50 -9.94 -11.85
N LEU A 126 -8.34 -9.63 -13.13
CA LEU A 126 -7.26 -8.79 -13.63
C LEU A 126 -7.77 -7.34 -13.75
N ASP A 127 -7.43 -6.49 -12.79
CA ASP A 127 -7.85 -5.07 -12.77
C ASP A 127 -6.79 -4.19 -13.43
N TYR A 128 -7.13 -3.59 -14.56
CA TYR A 128 -6.29 -2.63 -15.30
C TYR A 128 -6.82 -1.22 -15.03
N ASP A 129 -6.06 -0.40 -14.30
CA ASP A 129 -6.39 1.01 -14.04
C ASP A 129 -5.25 1.92 -14.53
N PRO A 130 -5.28 2.37 -15.80
CA PRO A 130 -4.22 3.20 -16.36
C PRO A 130 -4.26 4.62 -15.82
N LYS A 131 -3.07 5.21 -15.62
CA LYS A 131 -2.91 6.64 -15.32
C LYS A 131 -2.86 7.49 -16.58
N ASP A 132 -2.22 6.97 -17.62
CA ASP A 132 -1.98 7.65 -18.90
C ASP A 132 -2.96 7.14 -19.97
N GLU A 133 -2.44 6.74 -21.13
CA GLU A 133 -3.22 6.19 -22.23
C GLU A 133 -3.96 4.92 -21.80
N THR A 134 -5.27 4.94 -22.00
CA THR A 134 -6.14 3.80 -21.76
C THR A 134 -6.14 2.90 -22.99
N LEU A 135 -5.63 1.67 -22.84
CA LEU A 135 -5.70 0.67 -23.90
C LEU A 135 -7.15 0.40 -24.29
N SER A 136 -7.39 0.16 -25.57
CA SER A 136 -8.64 -0.48 -25.99
C SER A 136 -8.73 -1.89 -25.42
N ARG A 137 -9.96 -2.41 -25.32
CA ARG A 137 -10.23 -3.81 -24.95
C ARG A 137 -9.37 -4.80 -25.76
N HIS A 138 -9.29 -4.62 -27.08
CA HIS A 138 -8.54 -5.52 -27.95
C HIS A 138 -7.04 -5.49 -27.67
N GLN A 139 -6.47 -4.30 -27.44
CA GLN A 139 -5.06 -4.17 -27.07
C GLN A 139 -4.76 -4.77 -25.69
N LEU A 140 -5.64 -4.54 -24.71
CA LEU A 140 -5.46 -5.11 -23.37
C LEU A 140 -5.51 -6.64 -23.40
N TRP A 141 -6.46 -7.21 -24.15
CA TRP A 141 -6.58 -8.65 -24.33
C TRP A 141 -5.36 -9.24 -25.07
N ALA A 142 -4.92 -8.59 -26.15
CA ALA A 142 -3.74 -9.03 -26.91
C ALA A 142 -2.49 -9.09 -26.01
N ARG A 143 -2.23 -8.06 -25.19
CA ARG A 143 -1.09 -8.08 -24.25
C ARG A 143 -1.14 -9.24 -23.25
N LEU A 144 -2.34 -9.61 -22.80
CA LEU A 144 -2.50 -10.77 -21.91
C LEU A 144 -2.26 -12.08 -22.66
N GLN A 145 -2.72 -12.20 -23.90
CA GLN A 145 -2.48 -13.37 -24.75
C GLN A 145 -0.99 -13.54 -25.10
N ASP A 146 -0.27 -12.44 -25.34
CA ASP A 146 1.16 -12.48 -25.63
C ASP A 146 1.97 -13.07 -24.45
N VAL A 147 1.57 -12.74 -23.22
CA VAL A 147 2.23 -13.21 -22.00
C VAL A 147 1.75 -14.59 -21.55
N CYS A 148 0.46 -14.88 -21.73
CA CYS A 148 -0.17 -16.14 -21.31
C CYS A 148 -1.07 -16.67 -22.43
N PRO A 149 -0.52 -17.28 -23.50
CA PRO A 149 -1.28 -17.69 -24.69
C PRO A 149 -2.47 -18.61 -24.39
N ALA A 150 -2.37 -19.44 -23.34
CA ALA A 150 -3.42 -20.36 -22.90
C ALA A 150 -4.75 -19.65 -22.57
N VAL A 151 -4.75 -18.35 -22.25
CA VAL A 151 -5.98 -17.59 -21.98
C VAL A 151 -6.92 -17.55 -23.18
N ALA A 152 -6.39 -17.65 -24.40
CA ALA A 152 -7.17 -17.66 -25.63
C ALA A 152 -8.16 -18.84 -25.68
N GLY A 153 -7.76 -20.00 -25.13
CA GLY A 153 -8.59 -21.20 -25.04
C GLY A 153 -9.32 -21.34 -23.70
N SER A 154 -9.29 -20.32 -22.84
CA SER A 154 -9.94 -20.33 -21.54
C SER A 154 -11.17 -19.44 -21.50
N LEU A 155 -12.10 -19.72 -20.59
CA LEU A 155 -13.21 -18.81 -20.31
C LEU A 155 -12.67 -17.44 -19.87
N ALA A 156 -13.00 -16.40 -20.62
CA ALA A 156 -12.57 -15.04 -20.38
C ALA A 156 -13.71 -14.03 -20.63
N VAL A 157 -13.97 -13.17 -19.65
CA VAL A 157 -14.97 -12.10 -19.77
C VAL A 157 -14.31 -10.76 -19.50
N TRP A 158 -14.55 -9.80 -20.39
CA TRP A 158 -14.14 -8.41 -20.22
C TRP A 158 -15.27 -7.55 -19.68
N TRP A 159 -14.92 -6.59 -18.84
CA TRP A 159 -15.85 -5.56 -18.41
C TRP A 159 -15.15 -4.22 -18.17
N CYS A 160 -15.80 -3.10 -18.45
CA CYS A 160 -15.26 -1.79 -18.13
C CYS A 160 -15.47 -1.45 -16.65
N SER A 161 -14.65 -0.57 -16.09
CA SER A 161 -14.74 -0.21 -14.67
C SER A 161 -15.92 0.71 -14.36
N GLY A 162 -16.28 0.78 -13.08
CA GLY A 162 -17.32 1.69 -12.60
C GLY A 162 -17.04 3.17 -12.87
N SER A 163 -15.82 3.57 -13.22
CA SER A 163 -15.53 4.96 -13.65
C SER A 163 -15.72 5.21 -15.16
N SER A 164 -16.03 4.21 -15.97
CA SER A 164 -16.11 4.41 -17.42
C SER A 164 -17.47 4.92 -17.87
N HIS A 165 -17.52 5.57 -19.03
CA HIS A 165 -18.74 5.91 -19.76
C HIS A 165 -19.74 6.75 -18.95
N ILE A 166 -19.30 7.92 -18.48
CA ILE A 166 -20.11 8.90 -17.76
C ILE A 166 -20.60 9.97 -18.75
N TYR A 167 -21.91 10.19 -18.77
CA TYR A 167 -22.60 11.06 -19.73
C TYR A 167 -23.39 12.16 -19.04
N ASN A 168 -23.52 13.30 -19.72
CA ASN A 168 -24.50 14.34 -19.44
C ASN A 168 -25.32 14.58 -20.71
N GLY A 169 -26.59 14.14 -20.73
CA GLY A 169 -27.35 14.08 -21.98
C GLY A 169 -26.65 13.16 -22.99
N ASP A 170 -26.31 13.66 -24.17
CA ASP A 170 -25.61 12.90 -25.22
C ASP A 170 -24.09 13.07 -25.20
N THR A 171 -23.58 13.99 -24.38
CA THR A 171 -22.15 14.26 -24.28
C THR A 171 -21.50 13.26 -23.31
N GLU A 172 -20.50 12.53 -23.79
CA GLU A 172 -19.66 11.69 -22.94
C GLU A 172 -18.60 12.56 -22.25
N PHE A 173 -18.74 12.74 -20.94
CA PHE A 173 -17.78 13.50 -20.13
C PHE A 173 -16.57 12.65 -19.76
N GLN A 174 -16.74 11.33 -19.64
CA GLN A 174 -15.66 10.41 -19.34
C GLN A 174 -15.86 9.10 -20.10
N GLY A 175 -14.95 8.83 -21.04
CA GLY A 175 -14.93 7.61 -21.83
C GLY A 175 -14.49 6.36 -21.07
N LEU A 176 -13.95 5.39 -21.81
CA LEU A 176 -13.34 4.20 -21.23
C LEU A 176 -12.16 4.59 -20.31
N ARG A 177 -12.13 3.98 -19.13
CA ARG A 177 -11.06 4.11 -18.12
C ARG A 177 -10.57 2.73 -17.74
N GLY A 178 -10.47 2.42 -16.45
CA GLY A 178 -10.07 1.10 -15.99
C GLY A 178 -10.95 -0.02 -16.56
N GLN A 179 -10.41 -1.22 -16.68
CA GLN A 179 -11.00 -2.40 -17.30
C GLN A 179 -10.67 -3.65 -16.48
N ARG A 180 -11.50 -4.68 -16.62
CA ARG A 180 -11.39 -5.94 -15.92
C ARG A 180 -11.39 -7.06 -16.93
N ILE A 181 -10.49 -8.01 -16.76
CA ILE A 181 -10.56 -9.31 -17.41
C ILE A 181 -10.75 -10.35 -16.32
N TYR A 182 -11.84 -11.10 -16.43
CA TYR A 182 -12.18 -12.20 -15.55
C TYR A 182 -11.84 -13.51 -16.22
N LEU A 183 -11.08 -14.35 -15.53
CA LEU A 183 -10.81 -15.74 -15.90
C LEU A 183 -11.29 -16.64 -14.76
N ILE A 184 -11.39 -17.95 -15.01
CA ILE A 184 -11.60 -18.94 -13.95
C ILE A 184 -10.38 -19.85 -13.90
N ALA A 185 -9.69 -19.86 -12.76
CA ALA A 185 -8.64 -20.83 -12.46
C ALA A 185 -9.28 -22.17 -12.09
N ALA A 186 -8.64 -23.28 -12.48
CA ALA A 186 -9.05 -24.61 -12.08
C ALA A 186 -8.82 -24.89 -10.58
N ASP A 187 -7.83 -24.23 -9.95
CA ASP A 187 -7.46 -24.38 -8.54
C ASP A 187 -7.14 -23.02 -7.89
N GLY A 188 -7.97 -22.62 -6.92
CA GLY A 188 -7.82 -21.38 -6.15
C GLY A 188 -6.57 -21.35 -5.25
N GLY A 189 -5.99 -22.51 -4.94
CA GLY A 189 -4.75 -22.59 -4.18
C GLY A 189 -3.54 -21.98 -4.89
N ASP A 190 -3.61 -21.79 -6.21
CA ASP A 190 -2.51 -21.32 -7.04
C ASP A 190 -2.57 -19.82 -7.39
N ILE A 191 -3.64 -19.11 -6.99
CA ILE A 191 -3.92 -17.72 -7.40
C ILE A 191 -2.80 -16.75 -7.03
N VAL A 192 -2.22 -16.89 -5.83
CA VAL A 192 -1.15 -16.01 -5.35
C VAL A 192 0.09 -16.16 -6.22
N ARG A 193 0.55 -17.40 -6.42
CA ARG A 193 1.71 -17.72 -7.28
C ARG A 193 1.46 -17.27 -8.73
N PHE A 194 0.29 -17.56 -9.29
CA PHE A 194 -0.09 -17.13 -10.64
C PHE A 194 0.01 -15.61 -10.79
N GLY A 195 -0.52 -14.84 -9.84
CA GLY A 195 -0.46 -13.37 -9.85
C GLY A 195 0.96 -12.83 -9.85
N GLU A 196 1.83 -13.40 -9.02
CA GLU A 196 3.26 -13.04 -8.96
C GLU A 196 3.97 -13.33 -10.29
N VAL A 197 3.79 -14.54 -10.84
CA VAL A 197 4.40 -14.94 -12.11
C VAL A 197 3.88 -14.08 -13.27
N LEU A 198 2.57 -13.81 -13.32
CA LEU A 198 1.97 -12.93 -14.32
C LEU A 198 2.57 -11.52 -14.27
N ALA A 199 2.69 -10.93 -13.08
CA ALA A 199 3.29 -9.61 -12.91
C ALA A 199 4.73 -9.56 -13.43
N LYS A 200 5.56 -10.56 -13.09
CA LYS A 200 6.95 -10.65 -13.54
C LYS A 200 7.05 -10.85 -15.06
N ARG A 201 6.25 -11.75 -15.63
CA ARG A 201 6.25 -11.98 -17.09
C ARG A 201 5.75 -10.76 -17.87
N LEU A 202 4.79 -10.00 -17.34
CA LEU A 202 4.37 -8.70 -17.90
C LEU A 202 5.52 -7.69 -17.89
N TRP A 203 6.28 -7.60 -16.80
CA TRP A 203 7.49 -6.75 -16.74
C TRP A 203 8.53 -7.15 -17.78
N LEU A 204 8.83 -8.45 -17.91
CA LEU A 204 9.76 -8.97 -18.91
C LEU A 204 9.31 -8.71 -20.37
N ASN A 205 8.01 -8.49 -20.59
CA ASN A 205 7.44 -8.13 -21.89
C ASN A 205 7.22 -6.60 -22.04
N GLY A 206 7.86 -5.79 -21.19
CA GLY A 206 7.81 -4.32 -21.31
C GLY A 206 6.46 -3.70 -20.91
N HIS A 207 5.67 -4.41 -20.09
CA HIS A 207 4.38 -3.93 -19.58
C HIS A 207 4.43 -3.51 -18.10
N GLY A 208 5.63 -3.36 -17.55
CA GLY A 208 5.87 -2.77 -16.24
C GLY A 208 6.42 -1.35 -16.33
N ARG A 209 6.27 -0.58 -15.24
CA ARG A 209 6.78 0.79 -15.13
C ARG A 209 7.12 1.15 -13.70
N ILE A 210 8.02 2.13 -13.55
CA ILE A 210 8.26 2.80 -12.27
C ILE A 210 7.41 4.06 -12.20
N GLU A 211 6.56 4.14 -11.20
CA GLU A 211 5.79 5.33 -10.89
C GLU A 211 6.44 6.11 -9.75
N ILE A 212 6.43 7.44 -9.84
CA ILE A 212 7.08 8.31 -8.86
C ILE A 212 6.02 8.93 -7.97
N SER A 213 6.10 8.71 -6.66
CA SER A 213 5.20 9.33 -5.69
C SER A 213 5.48 10.83 -5.53
N ALA A 214 4.58 11.57 -4.88
CA ALA A 214 4.80 12.98 -4.56
C ALA A 214 6.06 13.22 -3.71
N SER A 215 6.43 12.26 -2.85
CA SER A 215 7.66 12.27 -2.05
C SER A 215 8.87 11.68 -2.79
N GLY A 216 8.73 11.33 -4.08
CA GLY A 216 9.80 10.78 -4.91
C GLY A 216 10.16 9.33 -4.62
N ALA A 217 9.26 8.55 -4.00
CA ALA A 217 9.40 7.10 -3.91
C ALA A 217 9.20 6.48 -5.30
N LYS A 218 9.98 5.44 -5.63
CA LYS A 218 9.94 4.72 -6.90
C LYS A 218 9.14 3.43 -6.72
N LEU A 219 7.92 3.42 -7.25
CA LEU A 219 6.92 2.39 -7.03
C LEU A 219 6.83 1.44 -8.23
N ASP A 220 6.92 0.15 -7.96
CA ASP A 220 6.90 -0.89 -9.00
C ASP A 220 5.45 -1.16 -9.42
N ARG A 221 5.09 -0.82 -10.65
CA ARG A 221 3.73 -0.99 -11.18
C ARG A 221 3.71 -1.93 -12.37
N GLY A 222 2.77 -2.86 -12.37
CA GLY A 222 2.46 -3.72 -13.51
C GLY A 222 1.33 -3.19 -14.39
N LEU A 223 0.94 -4.01 -15.37
CA LEU A 223 -0.25 -3.78 -16.18
C LEU A 223 -1.53 -3.97 -15.36
N PHE A 224 -1.62 -5.03 -14.56
CA PHE A 224 -2.74 -5.30 -13.68
C PHE A 224 -2.38 -5.03 -12.22
N ASP A 225 -3.36 -4.62 -11.40
CA ASP A 225 -3.18 -4.44 -9.97
C ASP A 225 -2.95 -5.79 -9.27
N ALA A 226 -1.71 -5.98 -8.80
CA ALA A 226 -1.31 -7.20 -8.09
C ALA A 226 -2.06 -7.39 -6.76
N ALA A 227 -2.66 -6.34 -6.20
CA ALA A 227 -3.44 -6.45 -4.99
C ALA A 227 -4.63 -7.39 -5.16
N MET A 228 -5.16 -7.60 -6.38
CA MET A 228 -6.28 -8.50 -6.64
C MET A 228 -5.98 -9.98 -6.32
N PHE A 229 -4.70 -10.36 -6.24
CA PHE A 229 -4.27 -11.72 -5.89
C PHE A 229 -4.09 -11.93 -4.38
N GLN A 230 -4.54 -10.99 -3.55
CA GLN A 230 -4.54 -11.14 -2.10
C GLN A 230 -5.93 -11.58 -1.60
N PRO A 231 -6.02 -12.40 -0.54
CA PRO A 231 -7.29 -12.77 0.06
C PRO A 231 -8.11 -11.57 0.54
N ALA A 232 -9.44 -11.71 0.54
CA ALA A 232 -10.40 -10.70 1.01
C ALA A 232 -10.38 -9.36 0.24
N ARG A 233 -9.87 -9.37 -1.00
CA ARG A 233 -9.83 -8.19 -1.88
C ARG A 233 -11.16 -8.01 -2.59
N LEU A 234 -11.56 -6.75 -2.72
CA LEU A 234 -12.82 -6.36 -3.35
C LEU A 234 -12.55 -5.85 -4.76
N ASP A 235 -13.35 -6.34 -5.70
CA ASP A 235 -13.52 -5.77 -7.02
C ASP A 235 -14.78 -4.88 -7.02
N PHE A 236 -14.56 -3.58 -7.11
CA PHE A 236 -15.60 -2.56 -7.20
C PHE A 236 -16.11 -2.44 -8.66
N ILE A 237 -16.87 -3.44 -9.08
CA ILE A 237 -17.37 -3.56 -10.46
C ILE A 237 -18.77 -2.98 -10.68
N GLY A 238 -19.52 -2.77 -9.61
CA GLY A 238 -20.95 -2.45 -9.62
C GLY A 238 -21.37 -1.08 -10.16
N GLY A 239 -20.46 -0.34 -10.80
CA GLY A 239 -20.75 0.96 -11.39
C GLY A 239 -20.50 2.14 -10.47
N SER A 240 -21.03 3.28 -10.88
CA SER A 240 -20.95 4.52 -10.12
C SER A 240 -22.32 5.12 -9.88
N VAL A 241 -22.44 5.81 -8.74
CA VAL A 241 -23.58 6.67 -8.46
C VAL A 241 -23.42 7.96 -9.25
N CYS A 242 -24.35 8.23 -10.17
CA CYS A 242 -24.37 9.48 -10.94
C CYS A 242 -25.50 10.36 -10.43
N HIS A 243 -25.18 11.56 -9.92
CA HIS A 243 -26.19 12.54 -9.58
C HIS A 243 -26.74 13.19 -10.85
N PRO A 244 -28.08 13.33 -11.00
CA PRO A 244 -28.67 14.00 -12.15
C PRO A 244 -28.02 15.38 -12.40
N PRO A 245 -27.79 15.77 -13.67
CA PRO A 245 -28.22 15.10 -14.90
C PRO A 245 -27.27 13.98 -15.40
N LEU A 246 -26.25 13.61 -14.62
CA LEU A 246 -25.29 12.60 -15.05
C LEU A 246 -25.91 11.20 -15.10
N SER A 247 -25.47 10.40 -16.06
CA SER A 247 -25.80 8.98 -16.17
C SER A 247 -24.57 8.18 -16.54
N GLN A 248 -24.61 6.87 -16.29
CA GLN A 248 -23.55 5.94 -16.70
C GLN A 248 -24.08 4.98 -17.76
N ARG A 249 -23.34 4.80 -18.86
CA ARG A 249 -23.75 3.97 -20.03
C ARG A 249 -22.64 2.98 -20.42
N ARG A 250 -22.43 1.95 -19.61
CA ARG A 250 -21.31 1.00 -19.74
C ARG A 250 -21.53 -0.19 -20.67
N GLY A 251 -22.77 -0.44 -21.12
CA GLY A 251 -23.12 -1.61 -21.95
C GLY A 251 -23.40 -2.87 -21.12
N ALA A 252 -22.88 -4.01 -21.57
CA ALA A 252 -22.92 -5.32 -20.89
C ALA A 252 -21.55 -6.04 -20.97
N PRO A 253 -21.19 -6.92 -20.01
CA PRO A 253 -19.93 -7.66 -20.04
C PRO A 253 -19.79 -8.46 -21.33
N VAL A 254 -18.56 -8.55 -21.85
CA VAL A 254 -18.28 -9.14 -23.16
C VAL A 254 -17.46 -10.41 -22.98
N ILE A 255 -17.96 -11.52 -23.51
CA ILE A 255 -17.21 -12.78 -23.57
C ILE A 255 -16.08 -12.60 -24.58
N LEU A 256 -14.83 -12.69 -24.12
CA LEU A 256 -13.64 -12.65 -24.96
C LEU A 256 -13.31 -14.03 -25.51
N SER A 257 -13.53 -15.07 -24.70
CA SER A 257 -13.38 -16.47 -25.07
C SER A 257 -14.26 -17.33 -24.17
N ASP A 258 -14.80 -18.41 -24.71
CA ASP A 258 -15.66 -19.37 -24.01
C ASP A 258 -15.04 -20.77 -24.11
N GLY A 259 -14.02 -20.98 -23.29
CA GLY A 259 -13.22 -22.19 -23.28
C GLY A 259 -13.18 -22.87 -21.91
N ALA A 260 -12.19 -23.74 -21.70
CA ALA A 260 -12.02 -24.43 -20.43
C ALA A 260 -11.60 -23.46 -19.31
N TRP A 261 -11.63 -23.94 -18.07
CA TRP A 261 -10.99 -23.19 -16.98
C TRP A 261 -9.47 -23.32 -17.07
N LEU A 262 -8.79 -22.26 -16.65
CA LEU A 262 -7.34 -22.12 -16.80
C LEU A 262 -6.61 -22.97 -15.76
N ASP A 263 -5.82 -23.94 -16.20
CA ASP A 263 -4.77 -24.52 -15.36
C ASP A 263 -3.62 -23.52 -15.28
N THR A 264 -3.57 -22.79 -14.16
CA THR A 264 -2.61 -21.70 -13.95
C THR A 264 -1.16 -22.18 -13.80
N LYS A 265 -0.94 -23.42 -13.37
CA LYS A 265 0.41 -24.00 -13.22
C LYS A 265 0.99 -24.36 -14.57
N VAL A 266 0.17 -24.91 -15.46
CA VAL A 266 0.57 -25.23 -16.84
C VAL A 266 0.66 -23.96 -17.70
N ALA A 267 -0.34 -23.08 -17.60
CA ALA A 267 -0.40 -21.86 -18.41
C ALA A 267 0.72 -20.87 -18.06
N MET A 268 1.08 -20.78 -16.78
CA MET A 268 2.06 -19.82 -16.26
C MET A 268 2.99 -20.51 -15.25
N PRO A 269 3.96 -21.31 -15.72
CA PRO A 269 4.96 -21.91 -14.85
C PRO A 269 5.87 -20.83 -14.24
N ASP A 270 6.50 -21.17 -13.12
CA ASP A 270 7.44 -20.29 -12.44
C ASP A 270 8.58 -19.83 -13.36
N LEU A 271 9.13 -18.66 -13.05
CA LEU A 271 10.31 -18.17 -13.76
C LEU A 271 11.51 -19.06 -13.46
N THR A 272 12.31 -19.33 -14.48
CA THR A 272 13.65 -19.89 -14.32
C THR A 272 14.55 -18.88 -13.60
N ALA A 273 15.65 -19.36 -13.00
CA ALA A 273 16.63 -18.47 -12.35
C ALA A 273 17.17 -17.37 -13.28
N THR A 274 17.31 -17.67 -14.58
CA THR A 274 17.73 -16.70 -15.60
C THR A 274 16.63 -15.67 -15.89
N GLU A 275 15.37 -16.06 -15.96
CA GLU A 275 14.25 -15.11 -16.08
C GLU A 275 14.12 -14.23 -14.84
N GLU A 276 14.29 -14.80 -13.65
CA GLU A 276 14.26 -14.04 -12.39
C GLU A 276 15.38 -12.99 -12.35
N ALA A 277 16.61 -13.36 -12.73
CA ALA A 277 17.71 -12.40 -12.81
C ALA A 277 17.45 -11.29 -13.85
N ARG A 278 16.87 -11.61 -15.00
CA ARG A 278 16.47 -10.60 -16.00
C ARG A 278 15.37 -9.69 -15.49
N TYR A 279 14.42 -10.22 -14.73
CA TYR A 279 13.34 -9.43 -14.14
C TYR A 279 13.89 -8.42 -13.12
N LEU A 280 14.77 -8.86 -12.21
CA LEU A 280 15.40 -7.98 -11.23
C LEU A 280 16.25 -6.88 -11.91
N ALA A 281 17.04 -7.25 -12.92
CA ALA A 281 17.81 -6.28 -13.71
C ALA A 281 16.91 -5.24 -14.40
N ALA A 282 15.79 -5.67 -14.99
CA ALA A 282 14.84 -4.75 -15.64
C ALA A 282 14.20 -3.76 -14.65
N ILE A 283 13.91 -4.20 -13.42
CA ILE A 283 13.41 -3.31 -12.35
C ILE A 283 14.50 -2.31 -11.94
N ASP A 284 15.73 -2.75 -11.73
CA ASP A 284 16.84 -1.90 -11.32
C ASP A 284 17.16 -0.85 -12.39
N ASP A 285 17.21 -1.25 -13.67
CA ASP A 285 17.41 -0.35 -14.80
C ASP A 285 16.29 0.70 -14.88
N ALA A 286 15.03 0.28 -14.71
CA ALA A 286 13.90 1.20 -14.70
C ALA A 286 13.93 2.16 -13.49
N LYS A 287 14.36 1.70 -12.32
CA LYS A 287 14.56 2.53 -11.12
C LYS A 287 15.71 3.51 -11.28
N ALA A 288 16.77 3.13 -11.98
CA ALA A 288 17.88 4.02 -12.31
C ALA A 288 17.42 5.10 -13.31
N ALA A 289 16.68 4.70 -14.35
CA ALA A 289 16.12 5.64 -15.34
C ALA A 289 15.12 6.64 -14.72
N ALA A 290 14.35 6.21 -13.71
CA ALA A 290 13.40 7.07 -13.00
C ALA A 290 14.05 8.01 -11.96
N GLU A 291 15.33 7.81 -11.62
CA GLU A 291 15.99 8.55 -10.54
C GLU A 291 16.01 10.08 -10.73
N PRO A 292 16.28 10.64 -11.92
CA PRO A 292 16.26 12.09 -12.11
C PRO A 292 14.90 12.71 -11.78
N ALA A 293 13.81 12.06 -12.21
CA ALA A 293 12.45 12.52 -11.93
C ALA A 293 12.09 12.32 -10.44
N ALA A 294 12.55 11.22 -9.82
CA ALA A 294 12.38 10.99 -8.38
C ALA A 294 13.11 12.05 -7.54
N ALA A 295 14.32 12.43 -7.93
CA ALA A 295 15.08 13.50 -7.30
C ALA A 295 14.39 14.87 -7.45
N ALA A 296 13.81 15.16 -8.60
CA ALA A 296 13.02 16.37 -8.82
C ALA A 296 11.76 16.40 -7.92
N ALA A 297 11.05 15.28 -7.81
CA ALA A 297 9.89 15.14 -6.92
C ALA A 297 10.28 15.38 -5.45
N ARG A 298 11.38 14.76 -4.97
CA ARG A 298 11.90 15.01 -3.61
C ARG A 298 12.20 16.48 -3.35
N LYS A 299 12.86 17.17 -4.29
CA LYS A 299 13.16 18.60 -4.17
C LYS A 299 11.88 19.44 -4.08
N SER A 300 10.90 19.16 -4.93
CA SER A 300 9.61 19.86 -4.90
C SER A 300 8.85 19.60 -3.60
N TRP A 301 8.86 18.36 -3.10
CA TRP A 301 8.22 17.98 -1.84
C TRP A 301 8.79 18.77 -0.66
N VAL A 302 10.12 18.91 -0.57
CA VAL A 302 10.77 19.72 0.47
C VAL A 302 10.42 21.20 0.30
N ALA A 303 10.55 21.74 -0.91
CA ALA A 303 10.29 23.15 -1.20
C ALA A 303 8.85 23.57 -0.85
N ASN A 304 7.88 22.69 -1.06
CA ASN A 304 6.46 22.96 -0.76
C ASN A 304 6.14 22.94 0.74
N ARG A 305 7.01 22.39 1.59
CA ARG A 305 6.79 22.25 3.04
C ARG A 305 7.66 23.16 3.90
N ILE A 306 8.84 23.50 3.42
CA ILE A 306 9.88 24.16 4.21
C ILE A 306 9.40 25.46 4.89
N GLU A 307 8.77 26.38 4.15
CA GLU A 307 8.39 27.69 4.71
C GLU A 307 7.30 27.57 5.78
N GLY A 308 6.34 26.65 5.60
CA GLY A 308 5.29 26.40 6.59
C GLY A 308 5.86 25.80 7.88
N ASP A 309 6.73 24.81 7.75
CA ASP A 309 7.37 24.16 8.90
C ASP A 309 8.33 25.11 9.63
N VAL A 310 9.02 26.01 8.90
CA VAL A 310 9.87 27.05 9.49
C VAL A 310 9.06 28.04 10.30
N ALA A 311 7.99 28.58 9.72
CA ALA A 311 7.11 29.53 10.41
C ALA A 311 6.56 28.93 11.72
N ARG A 312 6.20 27.64 11.68
CA ARG A 312 5.75 26.90 12.87
C ARG A 312 6.82 26.77 13.94
N LEU A 313 8.04 26.36 13.58
CA LEU A 313 9.13 26.25 14.57
C LEU A 313 9.48 27.61 15.19
N VAL A 314 9.44 28.69 14.40
CA VAL A 314 9.64 30.04 14.92
C VAL A 314 8.54 30.45 15.89
N ALA A 315 7.29 30.15 15.58
CA ALA A 315 6.16 30.39 16.49
C ALA A 315 6.28 29.59 17.80
N ALA A 316 6.92 28.41 17.76
CA ALA A 316 7.26 27.60 18.93
C ALA A 316 8.52 28.06 19.68
N GLY A 317 9.11 29.21 19.31
CA GLY A 317 10.25 29.82 20.01
C GLY A 317 11.63 29.42 19.47
N CYS A 318 11.71 28.69 18.35
CA CYS A 318 12.98 28.42 17.69
C CYS A 318 13.51 29.70 17.00
N PRO A 319 14.79 30.07 17.16
CA PRO A 319 15.38 31.17 16.39
C PRO A 319 15.25 30.93 14.87
N ALA A 320 14.94 31.98 14.10
CA ALA A 320 14.63 31.84 12.68
C ALA A 320 15.81 31.30 11.83
N ASP A 321 17.03 31.69 12.18
CA ASP A 321 18.27 31.18 11.58
C ASP A 321 18.47 29.68 11.85
N GLN A 322 18.02 29.20 13.01
CA GLN A 322 18.07 27.80 13.39
C GLN A 322 16.93 26.96 12.81
N ALA A 323 15.75 27.56 12.64
CA ALA A 323 14.54 26.87 12.22
C ALA A 323 14.69 26.27 10.81
N ARG A 324 15.25 27.02 9.85
CA ARG A 324 15.36 26.56 8.45
C ARG A 324 16.19 25.29 8.31
N GLU A 325 17.42 25.30 8.82
CA GLU A 325 18.32 24.14 8.75
C GLU A 325 17.75 22.94 9.54
N ARG A 326 17.11 23.19 10.69
CA ARG A 326 16.44 22.15 11.47
C ARG A 326 15.28 21.50 10.70
N VAL A 327 14.46 22.29 10.01
CA VAL A 327 13.38 21.79 9.13
C VAL A 327 13.94 21.01 7.95
N GLU A 328 14.95 21.54 7.25
CA GLU A 328 15.58 20.86 6.11
C GLU A 328 16.08 19.47 6.50
N ARG A 329 16.77 19.35 7.65
CA ARG A 329 17.20 18.06 8.19
C ARG A 329 16.02 17.14 8.49
N THR A 330 14.98 17.65 9.16
CA THR A 330 13.78 16.86 9.50
C THR A 330 13.09 16.31 8.25
N LEU A 331 12.92 17.14 7.22
CA LEU A 331 12.29 16.75 5.96
C LEU A 331 13.14 15.76 5.15
N ASN A 332 14.46 15.99 5.05
CA ASN A 332 15.37 15.07 4.37
C ASN A 332 15.46 13.72 5.08
N SER A 333 15.47 13.72 6.42
CA SER A 333 15.40 12.49 7.22
C SER A 333 14.10 11.72 6.95
N ALA A 334 12.97 12.43 6.84
CA ALA A 334 11.68 11.82 6.56
C ALA A 334 11.67 11.10 5.20
N LEU A 335 12.24 11.74 4.16
CA LEU A 335 12.44 11.12 2.84
C LEU A 335 13.37 9.89 2.88
N ALA A 336 14.28 9.81 3.86
CA ALA A 336 15.14 8.65 4.11
C ALA A 336 14.49 7.60 5.04
N GLY A 337 13.19 7.72 5.35
CA GLY A 337 12.43 6.76 6.15
C GLY A 337 12.56 6.93 7.66
N THR A 338 13.04 8.08 8.14
CA THR A 338 13.14 8.39 9.58
C THR A 338 12.44 9.72 9.90
N LEU A 339 11.35 9.66 10.66
CA LEU A 339 10.62 10.83 11.11
C LEU A 339 11.23 11.34 12.43
N MET A 340 11.81 12.53 12.40
CA MET A 340 12.44 13.17 13.57
C MET A 340 11.41 13.90 14.43
N GLY A 341 11.79 14.29 15.64
CA GLY A 341 10.89 14.81 16.67
C GLY A 341 10.02 15.98 16.21
N ASP A 342 10.53 16.87 15.37
CA ASP A 342 9.75 18.02 14.89
C ASP A 342 8.78 17.70 13.76
N PHE A 343 8.86 16.50 13.17
CA PHE A 343 8.00 16.09 12.07
C PHE A 343 6.56 15.93 12.57
N GLU A 344 5.61 16.46 11.82
CA GLU A 344 4.18 16.37 12.15
C GLU A 344 3.50 15.24 11.40
N ILE A 345 2.65 14.51 12.10
CA ILE A 345 1.74 13.51 11.53
C ILE A 345 0.30 13.88 11.88
N THR A 346 -0.62 13.48 11.01
CA THR A 346 -2.07 13.67 11.23
C THR A 346 -2.66 12.33 11.66
N LEU A 347 -3.24 12.29 12.85
CA LEU A 347 -3.99 11.14 13.36
C LEU A 347 -5.32 10.97 12.61
N GLN A 348 -5.94 9.79 12.71
CA GLN A 348 -7.21 9.50 12.03
C GLN A 348 -8.35 10.45 12.43
N ASP A 349 -8.32 11.01 13.64
CA ASP A 349 -9.28 11.99 14.14
C ASP A 349 -9.04 13.41 13.59
N GLY A 350 -8.01 13.59 12.75
CA GLY A 350 -7.59 14.87 12.19
C GLY A 350 -6.67 15.68 13.09
N LYS A 351 -6.35 15.21 14.31
CA LYS A 351 -5.41 15.88 15.20
C LYS A 351 -4.00 15.80 14.61
N VAL A 352 -3.32 16.94 14.53
CA VAL A 352 -1.90 17.01 14.17
C VAL A 352 -1.07 16.91 15.44
N VAL A 353 -0.07 16.03 15.45
CA VAL A 353 0.87 15.83 16.55
C VAL A 353 2.30 15.73 16.01
N THR A 354 3.28 16.13 16.81
CA THR A 354 4.69 15.94 16.46
C THR A 354 5.17 14.55 16.86
N ILE A 355 6.19 14.02 16.19
CA ILE A 355 6.84 12.77 16.62
C ILE A 355 7.43 12.90 18.03
N GLY A 356 7.92 14.08 18.42
CA GLY A 356 8.37 14.37 19.77
C GLY A 356 7.26 14.13 20.80
N GLU A 357 6.09 14.72 20.59
CA GLU A 357 4.91 14.53 21.45
C GLU A 357 4.50 13.05 21.53
N VAL A 358 4.51 12.35 20.39
CA VAL A 358 4.19 10.92 20.31
C VAL A 358 5.18 10.09 21.14
N LEU A 359 6.47 10.38 21.03
CA LEU A 359 7.53 9.66 21.75
C LEU A 359 7.57 9.99 23.26
N ASP A 360 7.11 11.18 23.65
CA ASP A 360 6.94 11.57 25.06
C ASP A 360 5.71 10.91 25.70
N ASN A 361 4.72 10.51 24.91
CA ASN A 361 3.43 9.97 25.38
C ASN A 361 3.11 8.61 24.74
N ARG A 362 4.06 7.66 24.76
CA ARG A 362 3.96 6.39 24.00
C ARG A 362 2.73 5.56 24.34
N GLU A 363 2.38 5.47 25.61
CA GLU A 363 1.21 4.68 26.05
C GLU A 363 -0.09 5.23 25.46
N ARG A 364 -0.20 6.55 25.35
CA ARG A 364 -1.38 7.23 24.78
C ARG A 364 -1.52 6.96 23.28
N TYR A 365 -0.41 6.94 22.55
CA TYR A 365 -0.41 6.93 21.09
C TYR A 365 -0.15 5.54 20.47
N HIS A 366 0.20 4.53 21.26
CA HIS A 366 0.45 3.20 20.74
C HIS A 366 -0.82 2.59 20.12
N GLY A 367 -0.69 2.04 18.91
CA GLY A 367 -1.79 1.43 18.17
C GLY A 367 -2.71 2.43 17.48
N ALA A 368 -2.53 3.74 17.70
CA ALA A 368 -3.30 4.77 17.03
C ALA A 368 -3.10 4.72 15.51
N LEU A 369 -4.17 5.05 14.78
CA LEU A 369 -4.18 5.16 13.34
C LEU A 369 -3.89 6.61 12.91
N CYS A 370 -3.17 6.77 11.81
CA CYS A 370 -2.78 8.05 11.25
C CYS A 370 -2.86 8.03 9.72
N LEU A 371 -2.74 9.19 9.08
CA LEU A 371 -2.54 9.28 7.63
C LEU A 371 -1.11 8.85 7.26
N ASP A 372 -0.83 8.63 5.97
CA ASP A 372 0.56 8.41 5.54
C ASP A 372 1.42 9.66 5.86
N PRO A 373 2.60 9.49 6.51
CA PRO A 373 3.44 10.62 6.90
C PRO A 373 3.93 11.50 5.73
N LEU A 374 4.25 10.91 4.58
CA LEU A 374 4.80 11.63 3.44
C LEU A 374 3.74 12.03 2.41
N ASN A 375 2.59 11.35 2.40
CA ASN A 375 1.48 11.56 1.49
C ASN A 375 0.12 11.57 2.25
N PRO A 376 -0.13 12.57 3.12
CA PRO A 376 -1.33 12.59 3.96
C PRO A 376 -2.64 12.73 3.15
N SER A 377 -2.58 13.21 1.90
CA SER A 377 -3.72 13.27 0.99
C SER A 377 -4.03 11.95 0.28
N HIS A 378 -3.19 10.93 0.47
CA HIS A 378 -3.38 9.63 -0.18
C HIS A 378 -4.78 9.06 0.10
N ARG A 379 -5.39 8.46 -0.93
CA ARG A 379 -6.76 7.90 -0.90
C ARG A 379 -7.82 8.86 -0.36
N GLY A 380 -7.62 10.18 -0.53
CA GLY A 380 -8.54 11.19 -0.03
C GLY A 380 -8.43 11.45 1.48
N GLY A 381 -7.27 11.19 2.08
CA GLY A 381 -7.02 11.40 3.51
C GLY A 381 -7.52 10.25 4.38
N ALA A 382 -7.43 9.02 3.87
CA ALA A 382 -7.76 7.83 4.66
C ALA A 382 -6.64 7.50 5.66
N ALA A 383 -7.01 6.90 6.79
CA ALA A 383 -6.03 6.40 7.75
C ALA A 383 -5.27 5.20 7.16
N ASP A 384 -4.07 5.48 6.67
CA ASP A 384 -3.18 4.53 6.01
C ASP A 384 -1.93 4.22 6.86
N GLY A 385 -1.86 4.65 8.11
CA GLY A 385 -0.73 4.39 9.01
C GLY A 385 -1.15 3.89 10.39
N LYS A 386 -0.28 3.12 11.05
CA LYS A 386 -0.45 2.67 12.44
C LYS A 386 0.83 2.83 13.25
N LEU A 387 0.71 3.36 14.47
CA LEU A 387 1.83 3.62 15.38
C LEU A 387 2.20 2.39 16.23
N TYR A 388 3.46 1.99 16.22
CA TYR A 388 4.02 0.93 17.05
C TYR A 388 5.16 1.48 17.93
N LEU A 389 4.90 1.71 19.23
CA LEU A 389 5.74 2.58 20.08
C LEU A 389 6.48 1.85 21.21
N PHE A 390 6.07 0.63 21.56
CA PHE A 390 6.68 -0.14 22.65
C PHE A 390 7.91 -0.94 22.24
N GLY A 391 8.28 -0.94 20.95
CA GLY A 391 9.56 -1.50 20.50
C GLY A 391 10.74 -0.59 20.86
N ALA A 392 11.94 -1.18 20.93
CA ALA A 392 13.20 -0.42 21.09
C ALA A 392 13.40 0.63 19.99
N VAL A 393 12.90 0.34 18.78
CA VAL A 393 12.77 1.29 17.68
C VAL A 393 11.28 1.52 17.42
N PRO A 394 10.71 2.62 17.94
CA PRO A 394 9.34 3.00 17.61
C PRO A 394 9.18 3.27 16.12
N THR A 395 8.06 2.85 15.53
CA THR A 395 7.80 2.96 14.09
C THR A 395 6.36 3.37 13.79
N ILE A 396 6.16 3.88 12.57
CA ILE A 396 4.86 3.90 11.89
C ILE A 396 4.93 2.88 10.77
N TYR A 397 3.95 1.97 10.72
CA TYR A 397 3.71 1.16 9.54
C TYR A 397 2.65 1.85 8.69
N SER A 398 3.04 2.34 7.53
CA SER A 398 2.12 2.82 6.50
C SER A 398 1.72 1.66 5.59
N PHE A 399 0.43 1.54 5.31
CA PHE A 399 -0.16 0.58 4.38
C PHE A 399 -0.15 1.09 2.93
N ASP A 400 0.42 2.25 2.67
CA ASP A 400 0.55 2.81 1.32
C ASP A 400 1.46 1.94 0.44
N ASP A 401 1.04 1.76 -0.82
CA ASP A 401 1.80 1.20 -1.94
C ASP A 401 2.74 0.00 -1.64
N GLY A 402 2.28 -0.95 -0.84
CA GLY A 402 3.01 -2.20 -0.54
C GLY A 402 3.59 -2.27 0.87
N GLY A 403 3.43 -1.22 1.66
CA GLY A 403 3.85 -1.16 3.05
C GLY A 403 5.19 -0.44 3.23
N VAL A 404 5.20 0.63 4.02
CA VAL A 404 6.41 1.40 4.34
C VAL A 404 6.56 1.51 5.85
N VAL A 405 7.76 1.23 6.36
CA VAL A 405 8.08 1.39 7.78
C VAL A 405 8.89 2.65 7.97
N TYR A 406 8.31 3.62 8.69
CA TYR A 406 9.02 4.83 9.11
C TYR A 406 9.54 4.66 10.53
N ARG A 407 10.84 4.87 10.74
CA ARG A 407 11.43 4.87 12.08
C ARG A 407 11.16 6.21 12.74
N LEU A 408 10.81 6.20 14.02
CA LEU A 408 10.60 7.42 14.79
C LEU A 408 11.82 7.70 15.66
N ARG A 409 12.27 8.95 15.64
CA ARG A 409 13.43 9.40 16.42
C ARG A 409 13.14 10.72 17.11
N ARG A 410 13.75 10.93 18.27
CA ARG A 410 13.81 12.27 18.87
C ARG A 410 14.57 13.22 17.94
N GLN A 411 14.28 14.51 18.06
CA GLN A 411 15.04 15.50 17.33
C GLN A 411 16.52 15.44 17.77
N PRO A 412 17.49 15.48 16.85
CA PRO A 412 18.90 15.49 17.22
C PRO A 412 19.22 16.64 18.18
N MET A 413 20.01 16.35 19.21
CA MET A 413 20.46 17.36 20.16
C MET A 413 21.40 18.34 19.46
N ARG A 414 21.09 19.64 19.55
CA ARG A 414 21.97 20.71 19.09
C ARG A 414 23.09 20.91 20.11
N LEU A 415 24.34 20.71 19.71
CA LEU A 415 25.53 20.97 20.53
C LEU A 415 26.47 21.96 19.84
N TYR A 416 27.28 22.65 20.63
CA TYR A 416 28.27 23.62 20.13
C TYR A 416 29.69 23.15 20.41
N LEU A 417 30.53 23.18 19.37
CA LEU A 417 31.97 22.98 19.48
C LEU A 417 32.62 24.29 19.91
N LEU A 418 33.05 24.36 21.17
CA LEU A 418 33.79 25.49 21.72
C LEU A 418 35.29 25.15 21.78
N PRO A 419 36.19 26.09 21.45
CA PRO A 419 37.63 25.90 21.62
C PRO A 419 37.96 25.48 23.06
N GLY A 420 38.72 24.40 23.21
CA GLY A 420 39.12 23.88 24.52
C GLY A 420 38.10 22.98 25.23
N CYS A 421 36.85 22.87 24.75
CA CYS A 421 35.78 22.16 25.48
C CYS A 421 35.44 20.76 24.90
N LYS A 422 36.43 20.04 24.36
CA LYS A 422 36.19 18.74 23.70
C LYS A 422 35.76 17.65 24.69
N ALA A 423 36.31 17.65 25.89
CA ALA A 423 35.99 16.65 26.92
C ALA A 423 34.56 16.83 27.47
N GLU A 424 34.13 18.07 27.64
CA GLU A 424 32.77 18.42 28.04
C GLU A 424 31.78 18.05 26.93
N LEU A 425 32.14 18.29 25.66
CA LEU A 425 31.34 17.86 24.52
C LEU A 425 31.18 16.34 24.50
N ALA A 426 32.26 15.57 24.68
CA ALA A 426 32.20 14.11 24.76
C ALA A 426 31.28 13.64 25.90
N SER A 427 31.39 14.26 27.08
CA SER A 427 30.56 13.96 28.25
C SER A 427 29.06 14.25 27.98
N ALA A 428 28.76 15.38 27.35
CA ALA A 428 27.39 15.74 26.97
C ALA A 428 26.79 14.74 25.96
N ILE A 429 27.60 14.27 25.00
CA ILE A 429 27.19 13.24 24.03
C ILE A 429 26.85 11.94 24.76
N VAL A 430 27.70 11.48 25.69
CA VAL A 430 27.45 10.24 26.47
C VAL A 430 26.17 10.35 27.29
N GLN A 431 25.99 11.48 27.97
CA GLN A 431 24.79 11.74 28.76
C GLN A 431 23.53 11.68 27.89
N TRP A 432 23.56 12.30 26.71
CA TRP A 432 22.44 12.25 25.77
C TRP A 432 22.17 10.84 25.25
N LEU A 433 23.21 10.14 24.80
CA LEU A 433 23.08 8.77 24.29
C LEU A 433 22.52 7.80 25.35
N SER A 434 22.84 8.02 26.62
CA SER A 434 22.32 7.20 27.73
C SER A 434 20.81 7.34 27.93
N GLY A 435 20.21 8.42 27.43
CA GLY A 435 18.76 8.64 27.44
C GLY A 435 18.02 8.09 26.21
N GLU A 436 18.74 7.55 25.21
CA GLU A 436 18.13 7.03 23.99
C GLU A 436 17.55 5.62 24.20
N PRO A 437 16.34 5.34 23.69
CA PRO A 437 15.61 4.10 23.98
C PRO A 437 16.22 2.84 23.34
N ASP A 438 17.08 3.00 22.33
CA ASP A 438 17.74 1.89 21.63
C ASP A 438 19.21 1.74 22.02
N VAL A 439 19.69 2.49 23.00
CA VAL A 439 21.10 2.56 23.39
C VAL A 439 21.24 2.17 24.87
N PHE A 440 22.07 1.18 25.15
CA PHE A 440 22.24 0.63 26.50
C PHE A 440 23.70 0.34 26.79
N THR A 441 24.05 0.21 28.06
CA THR A 441 25.37 -0.31 28.47
C THR A 441 25.23 -1.75 28.92
N ARG A 442 26.01 -2.66 28.31
CA ARG A 442 26.04 -4.08 28.68
C ARG A 442 27.50 -4.50 28.92
N GLY A 443 27.84 -4.78 30.16
CA GLY A 443 29.19 -5.22 30.55
C GLY A 443 30.28 -4.19 30.25
N GLY A 444 30.04 -2.91 30.57
CA GLY A 444 30.99 -1.82 30.33
C GLY A 444 31.12 -1.39 28.86
N VAL A 445 30.21 -1.83 27.98
CA VAL A 445 30.25 -1.46 26.56
C VAL A 445 28.87 -1.00 26.09
N LEU A 446 28.86 0.08 25.32
CA LEU A 446 27.69 0.55 24.60
C LEU A 446 27.19 -0.51 23.60
N VAL A 447 25.91 -0.86 23.72
CA VAL A 447 25.20 -1.73 22.80
C VAL A 447 23.98 -1.00 22.26
N GLN A 448 23.65 -1.26 21.00
CA GLN A 448 22.46 -0.75 20.35
C GLN A 448 21.50 -1.91 20.06
N VAL A 449 20.22 -1.72 20.37
CA VAL A 449 19.16 -2.65 19.98
C VAL A 449 18.64 -2.24 18.60
N ALA A 450 18.90 -3.06 17.60
CA ALA A 450 18.45 -2.81 16.23
C ALA A 450 18.15 -4.14 15.52
N GLU A 451 17.16 -4.15 14.64
CA GLU A 451 16.82 -5.31 13.79
C GLU A 451 16.56 -6.59 14.59
N GLY A 452 15.92 -6.47 15.76
CA GLY A 452 15.61 -7.61 16.64
C GLY A 452 16.81 -8.20 17.39
N GLY A 453 17.99 -7.57 17.33
CA GLY A 453 19.19 -8.03 18.02
C GLY A 453 19.90 -6.93 18.81
N VAL A 454 20.76 -7.36 19.73
CA VAL A 454 21.67 -6.48 20.48
C VAL A 454 23.02 -6.50 19.77
N ARG A 455 23.54 -5.32 19.39
CA ARG A 455 24.83 -5.21 18.69
C ARG A 455 25.75 -4.24 19.42
N THR A 456 26.99 -4.65 19.64
CA THR A 456 28.03 -3.80 20.23
C THR A 456 28.35 -2.61 19.33
N VAL A 457 28.45 -1.43 19.92
CA VAL A 457 28.78 -0.18 19.22
C VAL A 457 30.30 -0.03 19.16
N ARG A 458 30.91 -0.43 18.04
CA ARG A 458 32.35 -0.19 17.76
C ARG A 458 32.58 1.23 17.21
N LYS A 459 33.82 1.75 17.24
CA LYS A 459 34.18 3.12 16.81
C LYS A 459 33.46 3.64 15.56
N HIS A 460 33.47 2.89 14.47
CA HIS A 460 32.84 3.32 13.21
C HIS A 460 31.31 3.44 13.32
N ARG A 461 30.68 2.57 14.12
CA ARG A 461 29.25 2.61 14.43
C ARG A 461 28.92 3.68 15.46
N LEU A 462 29.84 3.96 16.39
CA LEU A 462 29.70 5.05 17.36
C LEU A 462 29.64 6.40 16.64
N SER A 463 30.56 6.66 15.71
CA SER A 463 30.54 7.89 14.89
C SER A 463 29.20 8.07 14.16
N HIS A 464 28.70 7.01 13.51
CA HIS A 464 27.38 7.03 12.88
C HIS A 464 26.24 7.24 13.89
N LEU A 465 26.28 6.58 15.05
CA LEU A 465 25.26 6.72 16.10
C LEU A 465 25.22 8.17 16.61
N VAL A 466 26.36 8.73 16.98
CA VAL A 466 26.46 10.12 17.47
C VAL A 466 25.98 11.08 16.38
N GLY A 467 26.48 10.97 15.15
CA GLY A 467 26.05 11.83 14.03
C GLY A 467 24.55 11.75 13.71
N SER A 468 23.89 10.64 14.07
CA SER A 468 22.44 10.46 13.92
C SER A 468 21.60 10.95 15.10
N ARG A 469 22.23 11.37 16.21
CA ARG A 469 21.57 11.82 17.47
C ARG A 469 21.98 13.21 17.91
N VAL A 470 23.08 13.70 17.40
CA VAL A 470 23.69 14.98 17.76
C VAL A 470 23.97 15.74 16.48
N ALA A 471 23.64 17.02 16.50
CA ALA A 471 24.00 17.95 15.47
C ALA A 471 24.95 18.99 16.08
N LEU A 472 26.18 19.02 15.55
CA LEU A 472 27.24 19.85 16.09
C LEU A 472 27.40 21.13 15.26
N TYR A 473 27.57 22.26 15.95
CA TYR A 473 27.73 23.57 15.33
C TYR A 473 28.91 24.31 15.94
N ARG A 474 29.48 25.25 15.18
CA ARG A 474 30.32 26.31 15.72
C ARG A 474 29.64 27.65 15.47
N ARG A 475 29.85 28.63 16.35
CA ARG A 475 29.48 30.01 16.04
C ARG A 475 30.55 30.66 15.17
N SER A 476 30.13 31.26 14.07
CA SER A 476 30.97 32.13 13.25
C SER A 476 31.17 33.49 13.93
N ASP A 477 32.14 34.27 13.44
CA ASP A 477 32.40 35.64 13.90
C ASP A 477 31.20 36.58 13.69
N LYS A 478 30.31 36.22 12.76
CA LYS A 478 29.04 36.93 12.49
C LYS A 478 27.89 36.48 13.40
N GLY A 479 28.17 35.63 14.39
CA GLY A 479 27.18 35.08 15.32
C GLY A 479 26.28 33.99 14.73
N GLN A 480 26.51 33.56 13.49
CA GLN A 480 25.72 32.52 12.83
C GLN A 480 26.22 31.13 13.20
N ASP A 481 25.28 30.20 13.34
CA ASP A 481 25.60 28.79 13.57
C ASP A 481 26.01 28.10 12.26
N VAL A 482 27.22 27.56 12.25
CA VAL A 482 27.78 26.83 11.12
C VAL A 482 27.85 25.35 11.50
N PRO A 483 27.18 24.44 10.77
CA PRO A 483 27.26 23.02 11.05
C PRO A 483 28.69 22.52 10.84
N VAL A 484 29.13 21.63 11.73
CA VAL A 484 30.48 21.03 11.68
C VAL A 484 30.39 19.54 11.98
N ASP A 485 31.26 18.76 11.35
CA ASP A 485 31.39 17.34 11.66
C ASP A 485 31.97 17.14 13.07
N ILE A 486 31.59 16.05 13.70
CA ILE A 486 32.09 15.69 15.02
C ILE A 486 33.54 15.24 14.88
N PRO A 487 34.50 15.90 15.56
CA PRO A 487 35.91 15.53 15.48
C PRO A 487 36.15 14.07 15.89
N SER A 488 37.03 13.37 15.19
CA SER A 488 37.34 11.96 15.46
C SER A 488 37.88 11.73 16.88
N ASP A 489 38.63 12.69 17.42
CA ASP A 489 39.15 12.64 18.79
C ASP A 489 38.06 12.79 19.85
N VAL A 490 36.96 13.50 19.56
CA VAL A 490 35.77 13.54 20.42
C VAL A 490 35.06 12.19 20.41
N ILE A 491 34.97 11.53 19.25
CA ILE A 491 34.40 10.16 19.17
C ILE A 491 35.24 9.16 19.97
N ASP A 492 36.57 9.30 19.95
CA ASP A 492 37.46 8.47 20.75
C ASP A 492 37.25 8.69 22.26
N GLN A 493 37.13 9.94 22.70
CA GLN A 493 36.78 10.26 24.09
C GLN A 493 35.42 9.71 24.50
N VAL A 494 34.39 9.79 23.64
CA VAL A 494 33.09 9.18 23.89
C VAL A 494 33.23 7.66 24.04
N ALA A 495 34.03 7.01 23.20
CA ALA A 495 34.27 5.57 23.26
C ALA A 495 34.98 5.13 24.55
N GLU A 496 35.91 5.95 25.05
CA GLU A 496 36.58 5.70 26.34
C GLU A 496 35.61 5.87 27.52
N LEU A 497 34.80 6.93 27.51
CA LEU A 497 33.84 7.22 28.58
C LEU A 497 32.74 6.15 28.74
N VAL A 498 32.44 5.40 27.68
CA VAL A 498 31.39 4.36 27.64
C VAL A 498 31.95 2.94 27.62
N GLY A 499 33.27 2.80 27.47
CA GLY A 499 34.03 1.55 27.36
C GLY A 499 34.76 1.17 28.65
N GLY A 500 34.45 1.82 29.77
CA GLY A 500 35.03 1.58 31.10
C GLY A 500 34.32 0.51 31.91
#